data_AF-A0A7W0WCP4-F1
#
_entry.id   AF-A0A7W0WCP4-F1
#
_cell.length_a   1.000
_cell.length_b   1.000
_cell.length_c   1.000
_cell.angle_alpha   90.00
_cell.angle_beta   90.00
_cell.angle_gamma   90.00
#
_symmetry.space_group_name_H-M   'P 1'
#
loop_
_entity.id
_entity.type
_entity.pdbx_description
1 polymer ?
#
loop_
_entity_poly.entity_id
_entity_poly.type
_entity_poly.pdbx_seq_one_letter_code
_entity_poly.pdbx_strand_id
1 'polypeptide(L)'
;MATRIAKRLTTEELEAGLVEVLRAPVAVGVVELIVRRPTVGGREILDEAALDIVEGLVGDTWRVRGSKRTADGSAHPDMQLTLMSARVVDLLAARERERWALAGDQLYVELDLSESNLPPGTRLALGSAMLEVTG
;
A
#
# COMPACT_ATOMS: atom_id res chain seq x y z
N MET A 1 -8.87 -19.68 -24.03
CA MET A 1 -9.39 -18.56 -23.22
C MET A 1 -8.84 -17.28 -23.80
N ALA A 2 -9.69 -16.32 -24.17
CA ALA A 2 -9.22 -15.03 -24.66
C ALA A 2 -8.61 -14.25 -23.48
N THR A 3 -7.33 -13.87 -23.59
CA THR A 3 -6.68 -12.95 -22.66
C THR A 3 -7.41 -11.62 -22.74
N ARG A 4 -8.20 -11.28 -21.72
CA ARG A 4 -8.79 -9.94 -21.62
C ARG A 4 -7.64 -8.95 -21.42
N ILE A 5 -7.47 -8.04 -22.39
CA ILE A 5 -6.54 -6.92 -22.22
C ILE A 5 -7.14 -6.02 -21.14
N ALA A 6 -6.40 -5.86 -20.04
CA ALA A 6 -6.85 -5.05 -18.92
C ALA A 6 -6.95 -3.57 -19.35
N LYS A 7 -8.03 -2.87 -18.97
CA LYS A 7 -8.18 -1.47 -19.34
C LYS A 7 -7.04 -0.66 -18.73
N ARG A 8 -6.45 0.23 -19.53
CA ARG A 8 -5.53 1.28 -19.10
C ARG A 8 -6.19 2.60 -19.40
N LEU A 9 -6.29 3.45 -18.38
CA LEU A 9 -6.85 4.79 -18.55
C LEU A 9 -5.86 5.67 -19.33
N THR A 10 -6.38 6.62 -20.10
CA THR A 10 -5.55 7.68 -20.70
C THR A 10 -5.12 8.70 -19.65
N THR A 11 -4.15 9.55 -19.98
CA THR A 11 -3.73 10.65 -19.09
C THR A 11 -4.91 11.55 -18.73
N GLU A 12 -5.77 11.89 -19.69
CA GLU A 12 -6.95 12.74 -19.48
C GLU A 12 -7.97 12.06 -18.55
N GLU A 13 -8.18 10.75 -18.68
CA GLU A 13 -9.02 9.98 -17.77
C GLU A 13 -8.43 9.93 -16.34
N LEU A 14 -7.11 9.84 -16.21
CA LEU A 14 -6.42 9.88 -14.91
C LEU A 14 -6.52 11.27 -14.27
N GLU A 15 -6.28 12.34 -15.03
CA GLU A 15 -6.42 13.72 -14.56
C GLU A 15 -7.85 14.03 -14.12
N ALA A 16 -8.84 13.60 -14.91
CA ALA A 16 -10.25 13.74 -14.55
C ALA A 16 -10.61 12.97 -13.26
N GLY A 17 -9.97 11.81 -13.03
CA GLY A 17 -10.17 11.00 -11.82
C GLY A 17 -9.46 11.54 -10.58
N LEU A 18 -8.48 12.43 -10.73
CA LEU A 18 -7.67 12.97 -9.63
C LEU A 18 -8.52 13.71 -8.58
N VAL A 19 -9.62 14.36 -9.01
CA VAL A 19 -10.53 15.07 -8.10
C VAL A 19 -11.09 14.16 -6.99
N GLU A 20 -11.37 12.90 -7.30
CA GLU A 20 -11.85 11.96 -6.30
C GLU A 20 -10.72 11.45 -5.40
N VAL A 21 -9.50 11.31 -5.91
CA VAL A 21 -8.34 10.97 -5.08
C VAL A 21 -8.10 12.03 -4.01
N LEU A 22 -8.16 13.31 -4.40
CA LEU A 22 -7.90 14.46 -3.51
C LEU A 22 -8.99 14.68 -2.44
N ARG A 23 -10.11 13.96 -2.53
CA ARG A 23 -11.20 14.01 -1.53
C ARG A 23 -11.06 12.95 -0.43
N ALA A 24 -9.92 12.26 -0.34
CA ALA A 24 -9.67 11.31 0.73
C ALA A 24 -9.74 12.00 2.10
N PRO A 25 -10.23 11.33 3.16
CA PRO A 25 -10.31 11.92 4.48
C PRO A 25 -8.93 12.13 5.06
N VAL A 26 -8.78 13.18 5.87
CA VAL A 26 -7.49 13.59 6.43
C VAL A 26 -7.18 12.99 7.80
N ALA A 27 -8.21 12.65 8.58
CA ALA A 27 -8.05 12.29 10.00
C ALA A 27 -8.27 10.81 10.29
N VAL A 28 -9.34 10.22 9.75
CA VAL A 28 -9.73 8.84 10.01
C VAL A 28 -10.13 8.20 8.69
N GLY A 29 -9.61 7.01 8.44
CA GLY A 29 -9.82 6.25 7.22
C GLY A 29 -10.10 4.78 7.50
N VAL A 30 -10.24 4.01 6.43
CA VAL A 30 -10.43 2.55 6.51
C VAL A 30 -9.32 1.81 5.77
N VAL A 31 -8.98 0.61 6.23
CA VAL A 31 -8.18 -0.33 5.43
C VAL A 31 -9.12 -1.09 4.51
N GLU A 32 -8.94 -0.89 3.21
CA GLU A 32 -9.74 -1.50 2.15
C GLU A 32 -9.19 -2.89 1.76
N LEU A 33 -7.88 -3.07 1.81
CA LEU A 33 -7.23 -4.32 1.42
C LEU A 33 -5.94 -4.51 2.20
N ILE A 34 -5.73 -5.74 2.67
CA ILE A 34 -4.46 -6.18 3.24
C ILE A 34 -3.86 -7.21 2.28
N VAL A 35 -2.61 -6.99 1.88
CA VAL A 35 -1.89 -7.88 0.97
C VAL A 35 -0.57 -8.28 1.60
N ARG A 36 -0.37 -9.59 1.76
CA ARG A 36 0.90 -10.20 2.14
C ARG A 36 1.64 -10.69 0.90
N ARG A 37 2.96 -10.50 0.85
CA ARG A 37 3.84 -11.01 -0.21
C ARG A 37 4.71 -12.13 0.35
N PRO A 38 4.21 -13.39 0.38
CA PRO A 38 4.92 -14.50 1.04
C PRO A 38 6.16 -14.97 0.28
N THR A 39 6.23 -14.69 -1.03
CA THR A 39 7.36 -15.03 -1.90
C THR A 39 7.49 -13.99 -3.02
N VAL A 40 8.60 -14.03 -3.76
CA VAL A 40 8.78 -13.19 -4.97
C VAL A 40 7.66 -13.51 -5.97
N GLY A 41 6.87 -12.49 -6.33
CA GLY A 41 5.72 -12.64 -7.23
C GLY A 41 4.45 -13.18 -6.55
N GLY A 42 4.53 -13.71 -5.33
CA GLY A 42 3.37 -14.13 -4.54
C GLY A 42 2.57 -12.94 -4.01
N ARG A 43 1.25 -13.08 -3.98
CA ARG A 43 0.33 -12.14 -3.32
C ARG A 43 -0.76 -12.95 -2.65
N GLU A 44 -1.10 -12.57 -1.43
CA GLU A 44 -2.16 -13.18 -0.64
C GLU A 44 -2.99 -12.05 -0.03
N ILE A 45 -4.30 -12.06 -0.31
CA ILE A 45 -5.25 -11.11 0.27
C ILE A 45 -5.69 -11.68 1.60
N LEU A 46 -5.65 -10.84 2.64
CA LEU A 46 -5.96 -11.23 4.01
C LEU A 46 -7.16 -10.43 4.53
N ASP A 47 -7.99 -11.09 5.35
CA ASP A 47 -9.03 -10.40 6.14
C ASP A 47 -8.44 -9.78 7.41
N GLU A 48 -7.38 -10.37 7.96
CA GLU A 48 -6.67 -9.93 9.16
C GLU A 48 -5.16 -10.20 9.01
N ALA A 49 -4.33 -9.34 9.60
CA ALA A 49 -2.89 -9.55 9.68
C ALA A 49 -2.28 -9.05 10.99
N ALA A 50 -1.18 -9.68 11.38
CA ALA A 50 -0.37 -9.26 12.52
C ALA A 50 0.80 -8.38 12.07
N LEU A 51 1.04 -7.30 12.81
CA LEU A 51 2.22 -6.46 12.69
C LEU A 51 3.15 -6.72 13.86
N ASP A 52 4.45 -6.80 13.58
CA ASP A 52 5.51 -7.01 14.54
C ASP A 52 6.66 -6.04 14.29
N ILE A 53 7.28 -5.54 15.36
CA ILE A 53 8.34 -4.51 15.26
C ILE A 53 9.62 -5.02 14.58
N VAL A 54 9.85 -6.34 14.56
CA VAL A 54 11.00 -6.96 13.91
C VAL A 54 10.62 -7.52 12.55
N GLU A 55 9.49 -8.21 12.45
CA GLU A 55 9.06 -8.92 11.23
C GLU A 55 8.26 -8.04 10.25
N GLY A 56 7.78 -6.88 10.67
CA GLY A 56 6.85 -6.05 9.90
C GLY A 56 5.49 -6.73 9.79
N LEU A 57 4.94 -6.81 8.57
CA LEU A 57 3.75 -7.64 8.33
C LEU A 57 4.14 -9.13 8.41
N VAL A 58 3.64 -9.86 9.40
CA VAL A 58 4.06 -11.24 9.65
C VAL A 58 3.80 -12.14 8.43
N GLY A 59 4.87 -12.76 7.94
CA GLY A 59 4.88 -13.62 6.75
C GLY A 59 5.07 -12.87 5.43
N ASP A 60 5.26 -11.55 5.42
CA ASP A 60 5.71 -10.81 4.25
C ASP A 60 7.21 -11.03 4.01
N THR A 61 7.62 -10.93 2.76
CA THR A 61 9.02 -11.08 2.36
C THR A 61 9.90 -9.89 2.69
N TRP A 62 9.37 -8.73 3.12
CA TRP A 62 10.16 -7.52 3.38
C TRP A 62 11.47 -7.81 4.13
N ARG A 63 11.40 -8.50 5.27
CA ARG A 63 12.55 -8.75 6.13
C ARG A 63 13.60 -9.63 5.47
N VAL A 64 13.17 -10.73 4.85
CA VAL A 64 14.08 -11.72 4.23
C VAL A 64 14.59 -11.28 2.85
N ARG A 65 13.86 -10.39 2.17
CA ARG A 65 14.23 -9.87 0.85
C ARG A 65 15.45 -8.94 0.93
N GLY A 66 15.67 -8.33 2.09
CA GLY A 66 16.73 -7.33 2.26
C GLY A 66 16.48 -6.07 1.44
N SER A 67 17.48 -5.20 1.40
CA SER A 67 17.42 -3.95 0.65
C SER A 67 18.78 -3.60 0.05
N LYS A 68 18.76 -3.03 -1.16
CA LYS A 68 19.96 -2.43 -1.75
C LYS A 68 20.29 -1.05 -1.17
N ARG A 69 19.40 -0.51 -0.33
CA ARG A 69 19.55 0.81 0.31
C ARG A 69 20.32 0.73 1.64
N THR A 70 20.54 -0.48 2.16
CA THR A 70 21.35 -0.72 3.36
C THR A 70 22.72 -1.25 2.95
N ALA A 71 23.78 -0.85 3.67
CA ALA A 71 25.15 -1.24 3.35
C ALA A 71 25.41 -2.74 3.57
N ASP A 72 24.74 -3.34 4.55
CA ASP A 72 24.85 -4.76 4.91
C ASP A 72 23.84 -5.65 4.16
N GLY A 73 23.01 -5.08 3.30
CA GLY A 73 21.96 -5.78 2.56
C GLY A 73 20.72 -6.15 3.38
N SER A 74 20.67 -5.78 4.67
CA SER A 74 19.51 -6.02 5.52
C SER A 74 18.25 -5.28 5.02
N ALA A 75 17.07 -5.67 5.50
CA ALA A 75 15.85 -4.95 5.12
C ALA A 75 15.88 -3.51 5.65
N HIS A 76 15.47 -2.55 4.82
CA HIS A 76 15.50 -1.14 5.23
C HIS A 76 14.37 -0.89 6.24
N PRO A 77 14.66 -0.43 7.47
CA PRO A 77 13.67 -0.27 8.54
C PRO A 77 12.53 0.68 8.13
N ASP A 78 12.86 1.78 7.47
CA ASP A 78 11.86 2.76 7.02
C ASP A 78 10.93 2.26 5.91
N MET A 79 11.15 1.04 5.40
CA MET A 79 10.32 0.41 4.38
C MET A 79 9.62 -0.85 4.91
N GLN A 80 9.50 -0.99 6.24
CA GLN A 80 8.94 -2.15 6.93
C GLN A 80 7.50 -2.47 6.55
N LEU A 81 6.72 -1.43 6.27
CA LEU A 81 5.33 -1.52 5.89
C LEU A 81 5.04 -0.48 4.81
N THR A 82 4.31 -0.83 3.77
CA THR A 82 3.91 0.14 2.73
C THR A 82 2.40 0.34 2.71
N LEU A 83 2.02 1.60 2.52
CA LEU A 83 0.63 2.04 2.38
C LEU A 83 0.41 2.53 0.94
N MET A 84 -0.74 2.19 0.38
CA MET A 84 -1.23 2.67 -0.91
C MET A 84 -2.59 3.34 -0.72
N SER A 85 -2.83 4.46 -1.38
CA SER A 85 -4.16 5.06 -1.40
C SER A 85 -5.11 4.15 -2.17
N ALA A 86 -6.20 3.74 -1.52
CA ALA A 86 -7.28 2.98 -2.14
C ALA A 86 -7.83 3.70 -3.38
N ARG A 87 -8.01 5.03 -3.30
CA ARG A 87 -8.54 5.83 -4.41
C ARG A 87 -7.56 5.91 -5.59
N VAL A 88 -6.26 6.00 -5.32
CA VAL A 88 -5.21 6.00 -6.36
C VAL A 88 -5.17 4.65 -7.08
N VAL A 89 -5.05 3.54 -6.33
CA VAL A 89 -4.97 2.22 -6.96
C VAL A 89 -6.25 1.90 -7.73
N ASP A 90 -7.41 2.32 -7.22
CA ASP A 90 -8.69 2.11 -7.89
C ASP A 90 -8.72 2.82 -9.25
N LEU A 91 -8.18 4.04 -9.31
CA LEU A 91 -8.07 4.79 -10.55
C LEU A 91 -7.10 4.11 -11.53
N LEU A 92 -5.91 3.73 -11.05
CA LEU A 92 -4.89 3.05 -11.87
C LEU A 92 -5.34 1.67 -12.36
N ALA A 93 -6.16 0.97 -11.57
CA ALA A 93 -6.75 -0.31 -11.93
C ALA A 93 -7.99 -0.15 -12.83
N ALA A 94 -8.35 1.05 -13.26
CA ALA A 94 -9.56 1.32 -14.02
C ALA A 94 -10.83 0.76 -13.34
N ARG A 95 -10.90 0.87 -12.00
CA ARG A 95 -11.95 0.36 -11.12
C ARG A 95 -12.06 -1.17 -11.02
N GLU A 96 -11.04 -1.90 -11.47
CA GLU A 96 -10.96 -3.37 -11.37
C GLU A 96 -10.29 -3.76 -10.04
N ARG A 97 -11.09 -3.97 -8.97
CA ARG A 97 -10.59 -4.21 -7.60
C ARG A 97 -9.66 -5.41 -7.50
N GLU A 98 -9.92 -6.48 -8.27
CA GLU A 98 -9.10 -7.69 -8.31
C GLU A 98 -7.63 -7.43 -8.71
N ARG A 99 -7.33 -6.28 -9.32
CA ARG A 99 -5.98 -5.90 -9.74
C ARG A 99 -5.22 -5.08 -8.70
N TRP A 100 -5.85 -4.64 -7.63
CA TRP A 100 -5.20 -3.74 -6.66
C TRP A 100 -3.92 -4.34 -6.07
N ALA A 101 -3.97 -5.61 -5.68
CA ALA A 101 -2.85 -6.36 -5.11
C ALA A 101 -1.61 -6.44 -6.03
N LEU A 102 -1.76 -6.14 -7.33
CA LEU A 102 -0.65 -6.10 -8.27
C LEU A 102 0.28 -4.90 -8.07
N ALA A 103 -0.19 -3.82 -7.41
CA ALA A 103 0.64 -2.66 -7.09
C ALA A 103 1.80 -3.03 -6.12
N GLY A 104 1.61 -4.09 -5.33
CA GLY A 104 2.67 -4.67 -4.51
C GLY A 104 2.82 -4.02 -3.13
N ASP A 105 1.86 -3.19 -2.71
CA ASP A 105 1.81 -2.61 -1.37
C ASP A 105 1.10 -3.52 -0.38
N GLN A 106 1.27 -3.25 0.91
CA GLN A 106 0.75 -4.12 1.98
C GLN A 106 -0.61 -3.69 2.50
N LEU A 107 -0.83 -2.38 2.70
CA LEU A 107 -2.09 -1.85 3.20
C LEU A 107 -2.65 -0.83 2.23
N TYR A 108 -3.88 -1.04 1.79
CA TYR A 108 -4.58 -0.10 0.91
C TYR A 108 -5.61 0.65 1.73
N VAL A 109 -5.46 1.96 1.81
CA VAL A 109 -6.20 2.78 2.78
C VAL A 109 -6.98 3.89 2.13
N GLU A 110 -8.18 4.13 2.65
CA GLU A 110 -9.01 5.27 2.34
C GLU A 110 -8.61 6.41 3.28
N LEU A 111 -7.49 7.07 2.97
CA LEU A 111 -6.92 8.16 3.76
C LEU A 111 -6.09 9.05 2.83
N ASP A 112 -6.04 10.35 3.13
CA ASP A 112 -5.12 11.28 2.46
C ASP A 112 -3.69 10.98 2.90
N LEU A 113 -2.91 10.37 2.00
CA LEU A 113 -1.50 10.04 2.21
C LEU A 113 -0.55 11.13 1.73
N SER A 114 -1.04 12.34 1.45
CA SER A 114 -0.20 13.47 1.05
C SER A 114 0.79 13.84 2.15
N GLU A 115 1.96 14.33 1.76
CA GLU A 115 2.97 14.83 2.70
C GLU A 115 2.45 16.00 3.55
N SER A 116 1.52 16.80 3.02
CA SER A 116 0.84 17.86 3.78
C SER A 116 -0.03 17.32 4.91
N ASN A 117 -0.64 16.15 4.73
CA ASN A 117 -1.48 15.53 5.76
C ASN A 117 -0.68 14.63 6.70
N LEU A 118 0.23 13.83 6.14
CA LEU A 118 1.02 12.83 6.85
C LEU A 118 2.53 13.03 6.60
N PRO A 119 3.13 14.12 7.11
CA PRO A 119 4.57 14.30 7.01
C PRO A 119 5.33 13.19 7.76
N PRO A 120 6.60 12.93 7.43
CA PRO A 120 7.44 11.99 8.18
C PRO A 120 7.43 12.28 9.69
N GLY A 121 7.39 11.22 10.50
CA GLY A 121 7.21 11.26 11.95
C GLY A 121 5.73 11.27 12.40
N THR A 122 4.77 11.39 11.48
CA THR A 122 3.34 11.28 11.82
C THR A 122 3.02 9.88 12.35
N ARG A 123 2.21 9.82 13.41
CA ARG A 123 1.80 8.56 14.04
C ARG A 123 0.35 8.20 13.71
N LEU A 124 0.15 6.98 13.21
CA LEU A 124 -1.15 6.45 12.82
C LEU A 124 -1.51 5.25 13.67
N ALA A 125 -2.67 5.31 14.33
CA ALA A 125 -3.24 4.13 14.97
C ALA A 125 -3.87 3.22 13.92
N LEU A 126 -3.52 1.93 13.96
CA LEU A 126 -4.09 0.90 13.09
C LEU A 126 -4.40 -0.35 13.92
N GLY A 127 -5.67 -0.60 14.21
CA GLY A 127 -6.06 -1.66 15.13
C GLY A 127 -5.37 -1.45 16.49
N SER A 128 -4.58 -2.44 16.93
CA SER A 128 -3.76 -2.35 18.14
C SER A 128 -2.33 -1.85 17.91
N ALA A 129 -1.95 -1.56 16.65
CA ALA A 129 -0.62 -1.11 16.30
C ALA A 129 -0.53 0.42 16.17
N MET A 130 0.69 0.94 16.32
CA MET A 130 1.03 2.33 16.04
C MET A 130 2.08 2.34 14.93
N LEU A 131 1.78 3.01 13.83
CA LEU A 131 2.70 3.20 12.70
C LEU A 131 3.33 4.60 12.80
N GLU A 132 4.55 4.73 12.30
CA GLU A 132 5.22 6.02 12.10
C GLU A 132 5.54 6.19 10.61
N VAL A 133 5.16 7.32 10.03
CA VAL A 133 5.39 7.63 8.61
C VAL A 133 6.86 8.00 8.40
N THR A 134 7.49 7.43 7.38
CA THR A 134 8.94 7.61 7.12
C THR A 134 9.28 8.31 5.81
N GLY A 135 8.36 8.30 4.82
CA GLY A 135 8.48 8.99 3.53
C GLY A 135 8.56 8.08 2.31
#